data_AF-A0A0B1PDJ9-F1
#
_entry.id   AF-A0A0B1PDJ9-F1
#
_cell.length_a   1.000
_cell.length_b   1.000
_cell.length_c   1.000
_cell.angle_alpha   90.00
_cell.angle_beta   90.00
_cell.angle_gamma   90.00
#
_symmetry.space_group_name_H-M   'P 1'
#
loop_
_entity.id
_entity.type
_entity.pdbx_description
1 polymer ?
#
loop_
_entity_poly.entity_id
_entity_poly.type
_entity_poly.pdbx_seq_one_letter_code
_entity_poly.pdbx_strand_id
1 'polypeptide(L)'
;MENRTDRDLSEYDQIRYAIRSGIFKFPIKAFLSTFVLILNESSFLITLIYRSFLQNSLAQTFDAVLAANKQTHLLSGRRELKVGYFNDPVTKLGALIRLPIGVLSSETLAGYLSFLPLALIPIFGVYIFIGVQAQARGCIVHNRYFQLKNWNRSEVNEWIYQKAAQYIMFGLVASALEMVPFVSIFFTFTNTVGAALWAVDIEHQQLKIKK
;
A
#
# COMPACT_ATOMS: atom_id res chain seq x y z
N MET A 1 -25.70 -55.33 -30.40
CA MET A 1 -24.52 -54.97 -29.61
C MET A 1 -23.94 -53.59 -30.00
N GLU A 2 -24.60 -52.84 -30.89
CA GLU A 2 -24.12 -51.57 -31.48
C GLU A 2 -24.29 -50.34 -30.56
N ASN A 3 -25.17 -50.44 -29.56
CA ASN A 3 -25.62 -49.31 -28.74
C ASN A 3 -24.69 -48.96 -27.55
N ARG A 4 -23.49 -49.54 -27.49
CA ARG A 4 -22.49 -49.24 -26.44
C ARG A 4 -21.36 -48.39 -27.00
N THR A 5 -20.89 -48.73 -28.20
CA THR A 5 -19.83 -48.02 -28.91
C THR A 5 -20.24 -46.59 -29.28
N ASP A 6 -21.48 -46.38 -29.75
CA ASP A 6 -21.98 -45.03 -30.08
C ASP A 6 -22.16 -44.11 -28.86
N ARG A 7 -22.47 -44.69 -27.69
CA ARG A 7 -22.55 -43.92 -26.43
C ARG A 7 -21.18 -43.46 -25.97
N ASP A 8 -20.18 -44.35 -26.05
CA ASP A 8 -18.81 -43.99 -25.71
C ASP A 8 -18.28 -42.91 -26.68
N LEU A 9 -18.52 -43.01 -27.99
CA LEU A 9 -18.14 -41.99 -28.97
C LEU A 9 -18.77 -40.62 -28.69
N SER A 10 -20.05 -40.58 -28.31
CA SER A 10 -20.74 -39.33 -27.95
C SER A 10 -20.17 -38.67 -26.69
N GLU A 11 -19.81 -39.48 -25.68
CA GLU A 11 -19.24 -38.99 -24.43
C GLU A 11 -17.80 -38.46 -24.64
N TYR A 12 -16.98 -39.14 -25.45
CA TYR A 12 -15.65 -38.67 -25.84
C TYR A 12 -15.68 -37.35 -26.60
N ASP A 13 -16.66 -37.16 -27.50
CA ASP A 13 -16.81 -35.91 -28.25
C ASP A 13 -17.33 -34.77 -27.36
N GLN A 14 -18.22 -35.06 -26.40
CA GLN A 14 -18.61 -34.08 -25.38
C GLN A 14 -17.42 -33.64 -24.51
N ILE A 15 -16.56 -34.58 -24.10
CA ILE A 15 -15.36 -34.27 -23.30
C ILE A 15 -14.38 -33.42 -24.12
N ARG A 16 -14.13 -33.76 -25.39
CA ARG A 16 -13.30 -32.91 -26.27
C ARG A 16 -13.92 -31.54 -26.51
N TYR A 17 -15.24 -31.46 -26.68
CA TYR A 17 -15.94 -30.19 -26.86
C TYR A 17 -15.87 -29.33 -25.59
N ALA A 18 -16.00 -29.90 -24.39
CA ALA A 18 -15.85 -29.19 -23.12
C ALA A 18 -14.42 -28.66 -22.90
N ILE A 19 -13.40 -29.44 -23.31
CA ILE A 19 -12.00 -29.03 -23.27
C ILE A 19 -11.71 -27.92 -24.30
N ARG A 20 -12.31 -28.00 -25.50
CA ARG A 20 -12.12 -27.03 -26.60
C ARG A 20 -12.94 -25.74 -26.44
N SER A 21 -14.13 -25.82 -25.84
CA SER A 21 -15.04 -24.67 -25.61
C SER A 21 -14.64 -23.76 -24.45
N GLY A 22 -13.55 -24.08 -23.74
CA GLY A 22 -12.98 -23.19 -22.71
C GLY A 22 -13.74 -23.16 -21.39
N ILE A 23 -14.81 -23.96 -21.26
CA ILE A 23 -15.65 -24.08 -20.05
C ILE A 23 -14.80 -24.53 -18.84
N PHE A 24 -13.71 -25.27 -19.04
CA PHE A 24 -12.78 -25.66 -17.97
C PHE A 24 -11.63 -24.67 -17.72
N LYS A 25 -11.36 -23.72 -18.64
CA LYS A 25 -10.32 -22.67 -18.44
C LYS A 25 -10.83 -21.47 -17.65
N PHE A 26 -12.14 -21.23 -17.65
CA PHE A 26 -12.81 -20.18 -16.88
C PHE A 26 -12.82 -20.40 -15.35
N PRO A 27 -13.11 -21.60 -14.79
CA PRO A 27 -13.22 -21.79 -13.34
C PRO A 27 -11.89 -21.61 -12.60
N ILE A 28 -10.76 -22.03 -13.16
CA ILE A 28 -9.45 -21.91 -12.49
C ILE A 28 -9.01 -20.45 -12.40
N LYS A 29 -9.19 -19.67 -13.47
CA LYS A 29 -8.84 -18.23 -13.46
C LYS A 29 -9.73 -17.44 -12.51
N ALA A 30 -11.03 -17.73 -12.51
CA ALA A 30 -11.97 -17.12 -11.57
C ALA A 30 -11.60 -17.50 -10.12
N PHE A 31 -11.35 -18.78 -9.84
CA PHE A 31 -10.93 -19.25 -8.52
C PHE A 31 -9.66 -18.56 -8.03
N LEU A 32 -8.61 -18.50 -8.86
CA LEU A 32 -7.35 -17.83 -8.51
C LEU A 32 -7.56 -16.34 -8.25
N SER A 33 -8.36 -15.66 -9.07
CA SER A 33 -8.67 -14.23 -8.90
C SER A 33 -9.45 -13.97 -7.61
N THR A 34 -10.49 -14.76 -7.34
CA THR A 34 -11.28 -14.65 -6.10
C THR A 34 -10.45 -15.00 -4.88
N PHE A 35 -9.58 -16.01 -4.96
CA PHE A 35 -8.67 -16.39 -3.89
C PHE A 35 -7.71 -15.25 -3.53
N VAL A 36 -7.04 -14.64 -4.53
CA VAL A 36 -6.15 -13.49 -4.32
C VAL A 36 -6.91 -12.29 -3.73
N LEU A 37 -8.13 -12.03 -4.20
CA LEU A 37 -8.97 -10.95 -3.67
C LEU A 37 -9.32 -11.18 -2.20
N ILE A 38 -9.77 -12.38 -1.84
CA ILE A 38 -10.09 -12.74 -0.45
C ILE A 38 -8.86 -12.60 0.43
N LEU A 39 -7.68 -13.04 -0.04
CA LEU A 39 -6.43 -12.87 0.70
C LEU A 39 -6.12 -11.38 0.95
N ASN A 40 -6.27 -10.54 -0.07
CA ASN A 40 -6.01 -9.10 0.04
C ASN A 40 -6.95 -8.40 1.02
N GLU A 41 -8.26 -8.65 0.92
CA GLU A 41 -9.27 -8.09 1.83
C GLU A 41 -9.06 -8.58 3.28
N SER A 42 -8.72 -9.87 3.45
CA SER A 42 -8.42 -10.44 4.76
C SER A 42 -7.15 -9.84 5.36
N SER A 43 -6.09 -9.67 4.56
CA SER A 43 -4.84 -9.02 4.98
C SER A 43 -5.08 -7.58 5.41
N PHE A 44 -5.92 -6.85 4.68
CA PHE A 44 -6.29 -5.48 5.03
C PHE A 44 -6.97 -5.42 6.40
N LEU A 45 -7.98 -6.27 6.64
CA LEU A 45 -8.68 -6.35 7.92
C LEU A 45 -7.77 -6.77 9.07
N ILE A 46 -6.97 -7.82 8.87
CA ILE A 46 -6.01 -8.30 9.87
C ILE A 46 -5.02 -7.18 10.22
N THR A 47 -4.50 -6.48 9.21
CA THR A 47 -3.61 -5.33 9.38
C THR A 47 -4.26 -4.20 10.15
N LEU A 48 -5.51 -3.89 9.86
CA LEU A 48 -6.24 -2.85 10.58
C LEU A 48 -6.36 -3.17 12.07
N ILE A 49 -6.61 -4.44 12.41
CA ILE A 49 -6.73 -4.90 13.80
C ILE A 49 -5.37 -4.94 14.50
N TYR A 50 -4.39 -5.71 14.00
CA TYR A 50 -3.14 -5.93 14.74
C TYR A 50 -2.31 -4.66 14.85
N ARG A 51 -2.37 -3.76 13.85
CA ARG A 51 -1.50 -2.60 13.81
C ARG A 51 -1.76 -1.65 14.97
N SER A 52 -3.00 -1.56 15.45
CA SER A 52 -3.35 -0.79 16.66
C SER A 52 -2.65 -1.35 17.90
N PHE A 53 -2.62 -2.68 18.06
CA PHE A 53 -1.93 -3.34 19.17
C PHE A 53 -0.40 -3.31 19.05
N LEU A 54 0.14 -3.35 17.83
CA LEU A 54 1.58 -3.42 17.60
C LEU A 54 2.27 -2.06 17.50
N GLN A 55 1.57 -0.92 17.56
CA GLN A 55 2.20 0.40 17.35
C GLN A 55 3.41 0.63 18.26
N ASN A 56 3.29 0.23 19.54
CA ASN A 56 4.37 0.36 20.52
C ASN A 56 5.55 -0.54 20.16
N SER A 57 5.30 -1.81 19.81
CA SER A 57 6.35 -2.78 19.44
C SER A 57 7.06 -2.39 18.14
N LEU A 58 6.33 -1.86 17.16
CA LEU A 58 6.89 -1.35 15.91
C LEU A 58 7.76 -0.12 16.17
N ALA A 59 7.30 0.81 16.99
CA ALA A 59 8.11 1.97 17.37
C ALA A 59 9.36 1.57 18.16
N GLN A 60 9.27 0.62 19.08
CA GLN A 60 10.43 0.10 19.80
C GLN A 60 11.42 -0.58 18.86
N THR A 61 10.93 -1.33 17.86
CA THR A 61 11.78 -1.94 16.83
C THR A 61 12.50 -0.87 16.01
N PHE A 62 11.78 0.17 15.61
CA PHE A 62 12.34 1.31 14.89
C PHE A 62 13.44 2.02 15.70
N ASP A 63 13.13 2.34 16.96
CA ASP A 63 14.06 2.99 17.88
C ASP A 63 15.28 2.11 18.19
N ALA A 64 15.10 0.80 18.30
CA ALA A 64 16.19 -0.16 18.51
C ALA A 64 17.17 -0.19 17.32
N VAL A 65 16.66 -0.13 16.09
CA VAL A 65 17.49 -0.05 14.87
C VAL A 65 18.27 1.28 14.84
N LEU A 66 17.63 2.40 15.18
CA LEU A 66 18.33 3.69 15.29
C LEU A 66 19.44 3.65 16.35
N ALA A 67 19.16 3.06 17.51
CA ALA A 67 20.12 2.91 18.60
C ALA A 67 21.32 2.04 18.17
N ALA A 68 21.05 0.91 17.49
CA ALA A 68 22.09 0.02 16.97
C ALA A 68 23.01 0.71 15.94
N ASN A 69 22.47 1.66 15.18
CA ASN A 69 23.21 2.42 14.16
C ASN A 69 23.79 3.74 14.68
N LYS A 70 23.96 3.90 16.00
CA LYS A 70 24.53 5.10 16.65
C LYS A 70 23.75 6.40 16.38
N GLN A 71 22.48 6.31 16.02
CA GLN A 71 21.57 7.45 15.85
C GLN A 71 20.84 7.81 17.14
N THR A 72 21.50 7.65 18.29
CA THR A 72 20.92 7.88 19.62
C THR A 72 20.56 9.35 19.87
N HIS A 73 21.18 10.27 19.13
CA HIS A 73 20.87 11.70 19.19
C HIS A 73 19.43 12.04 18.78
N LEU A 74 18.79 11.21 17.95
CA LEU A 74 17.37 11.34 17.59
C LEU A 74 16.44 10.86 18.71
N LEU A 75 16.94 9.97 19.57
CA LEU A 75 16.18 9.31 20.63
C LEU A 75 16.25 10.06 21.96
N SER A 76 17.27 10.91 22.16
CA SER A 76 17.45 11.73 23.36
C SER A 76 16.26 12.68 23.57
N GLY A 77 15.32 12.24 24.43
CA GLY A 77 14.16 13.01 24.89
C GLY A 77 12.81 12.71 24.22
N ARG A 78 12.70 11.69 23.33
CA ARG A 78 11.48 11.50 22.51
C ARG A 78 10.99 10.04 22.43
N ARG A 79 10.82 9.41 23.59
CA ARG A 79 10.22 8.06 23.71
C ARG A 79 8.69 8.04 23.66
N GLU A 80 8.03 9.18 23.83
CA GLU A 80 6.58 9.23 23.76
C GLU A 80 6.10 9.09 22.31
N LEU A 81 5.14 8.19 22.11
CA LEU A 81 4.48 7.99 20.83
C LEU A 81 3.37 9.03 20.71
N LYS A 82 3.59 10.04 19.85
CA LYS A 82 2.47 10.84 19.36
C LYS A 82 1.72 9.98 18.35
N VAL A 83 0.40 9.86 18.49
CA VAL A 83 -0.45 9.20 17.48
C VAL A 83 -0.11 9.84 16.13
N GLY A 84 0.55 9.07 15.28
CA GLY A 84 1.26 9.64 14.15
C GLY A 84 0.30 10.16 13.09
N TYR A 85 0.67 11.26 12.43
CA TYR A 85 -0.18 12.01 11.51
C TYR A 85 -0.83 11.17 10.39
N PHE A 86 -0.14 10.11 9.93
CA PHE A 86 -0.63 9.23 8.86
C PHE A 86 -1.41 8.00 9.34
N ASN A 87 -1.45 7.75 10.65
CA ASN A 87 -2.16 6.64 11.30
C ASN A 87 -3.59 7.00 11.70
N ASP A 88 -4.12 8.13 11.19
CA ASP A 88 -5.44 8.65 11.50
C ASP A 88 -6.40 8.40 10.31
N PRO A 89 -6.89 7.16 10.12
CA PRO A 89 -7.78 6.81 9.00
C PRO A 89 -9.10 7.59 9.06
N VAL A 90 -9.58 7.93 10.26
CA VAL A 90 -10.83 8.68 10.49
C VAL A 90 -10.74 10.12 9.93
N THR A 91 -9.58 10.76 10.12
CA THR A 91 -9.33 12.14 9.68
C THR A 91 -9.18 12.23 8.15
N LYS A 92 -8.67 11.16 7.51
CA LYS A 92 -8.59 11.04 6.05
C LYS A 92 -9.93 10.69 5.41
N LEU A 93 -10.75 9.86 6.07
CA LEU A 93 -12.10 9.54 5.59
C LEU A 93 -13.01 10.77 5.62
N GLY A 94 -12.90 11.60 6.67
CA GLY A 94 -13.63 12.87 6.77
C GLY A 94 -13.20 13.94 5.75
N ALA A 95 -11.94 13.91 5.31
CA ALA A 95 -11.43 14.83 4.28
C ALA A 95 -11.87 14.44 2.86
N LEU A 96 -12.01 13.14 2.57
CA LEU A 96 -12.50 12.62 1.28
C LEU A 96 -14.01 12.83 1.09
N ILE A 97 -14.80 12.87 2.16
CA ILE A 97 -16.25 13.12 2.11
C ILE A 97 -16.57 14.61 1.92
N ARG A 98 -15.64 15.51 2.25
CA ARG A 98 -15.79 16.95 1.99
C ARG A 98 -15.36 17.28 0.56
N LEU A 99 -16.16 16.85 -0.41
CA LEU A 99 -16.12 17.42 -1.75
C LEU A 99 -16.48 18.92 -1.65
N PRO A 100 -15.65 19.83 -2.16
CA PRO A 100 -15.94 21.26 -2.09
C PRO A 100 -17.14 21.53 -2.99
N ILE A 101 -18.27 21.94 -2.43
CA ILE A 101 -19.52 22.24 -3.16
C ILE A 101 -19.36 23.46 -4.10
N GLY A 102 -18.17 24.07 -4.15
CA GLY A 102 -17.83 25.23 -4.98
C GLY A 102 -17.22 24.95 -6.37
N VAL A 103 -17.09 23.69 -6.83
CA VAL A 103 -16.52 23.35 -8.17
C VAL A 103 -17.51 23.40 -9.34
N LEU A 104 -18.73 23.94 -9.14
CA LEU A 104 -19.73 24.15 -10.20
C LEU A 104 -19.69 25.59 -10.74
N SER A 105 -18.51 26.11 -11.08
CA SER A 105 -18.39 27.33 -11.89
C SER A 105 -18.29 26.94 -13.37
N SER A 106 -18.89 27.73 -14.27
CA SER A 106 -18.92 27.46 -15.72
C SER A 106 -17.51 27.33 -16.33
N GLU A 107 -16.53 28.02 -15.76
CA GLU A 107 -15.12 27.97 -16.21
C GLU A 107 -14.40 26.69 -15.80
N THR A 108 -14.70 26.16 -14.60
CA THR A 108 -14.15 24.87 -14.13
C THR A 108 -14.79 23.68 -14.83
N LEU A 109 -16.05 23.81 -15.24
CA LEU A 109 -16.78 22.78 -15.97
C LEU A 109 -16.20 22.54 -17.38
N ALA A 110 -15.81 23.60 -18.09
CA ALA A 110 -15.13 23.50 -19.39
C ALA A 110 -13.74 22.85 -19.28
N GLY A 111 -12.98 23.20 -18.24
CA GLY A 111 -11.72 22.53 -17.91
C GLY A 111 -11.93 21.06 -17.57
N TYR A 112 -12.92 20.73 -16.74
CA TYR A 112 -13.26 19.37 -16.35
C TYR A 112 -13.71 18.51 -17.55
N LEU A 113 -14.51 19.07 -18.46
CA LEU A 113 -14.90 18.40 -19.71
C LEU A 113 -13.70 18.12 -20.64
N SER A 114 -12.67 18.97 -20.59
CA SER A 114 -11.42 18.78 -21.34
C SER A 114 -10.54 17.67 -20.73
N PHE A 115 -10.60 17.49 -19.40
CA PHE A 115 -9.93 16.39 -18.68
C PHE A 115 -10.74 15.08 -18.68
N LEU A 116 -12.03 15.12 -19.04
CA LEU A 116 -12.93 13.97 -19.07
C LEU A 116 -12.45 12.83 -19.99
N PRO A 117 -11.97 13.07 -21.23
CA PRO A 117 -11.36 12.02 -22.05
C PRO A 117 -10.04 11.48 -21.45
N LEU A 118 -9.32 12.28 -20.64
CA LEU A 118 -8.11 11.84 -19.94
C LEU A 118 -8.45 10.97 -18.72
N ALA A 119 -9.58 11.23 -18.05
CA ALA A 119 -10.14 10.40 -16.98
C ALA A 119 -10.74 9.07 -17.49
N LEU A 120 -10.99 8.95 -18.80
CA LEU A 120 -11.50 7.76 -19.48
C LEU A 120 -10.40 6.77 -19.90
N ILE A 121 -9.15 6.95 -19.46
CA ILE A 121 -8.09 5.97 -19.68
C ILE A 121 -7.97 5.09 -18.42
N PRO A 122 -8.70 3.94 -18.35
CA PRO A 122 -8.71 3.05 -17.18
C PRO A 122 -7.33 2.51 -16.81
N ILE A 123 -6.35 2.64 -17.70
CA ILE A 123 -4.99 2.17 -17.50
C ILE A 123 -4.19 3.15 -16.63
N PHE A 124 -4.18 4.45 -16.94
CA PHE A 124 -3.39 5.43 -16.17
C PHE A 124 -3.98 5.71 -14.78
N GLY A 125 -5.31 5.70 -14.66
CA GLY A 125 -5.99 5.90 -13.38
C GLY A 125 -5.57 4.86 -12.33
N VAL A 126 -5.46 3.59 -12.73
CA VAL A 126 -5.03 2.50 -11.84
C VAL A 126 -3.58 2.68 -11.40
N TYR A 127 -2.67 3.03 -12.31
CA TYR A 127 -1.26 3.26 -11.93
C TYR A 127 -1.08 4.45 -10.99
N ILE A 128 -1.79 5.56 -11.23
CA ILE A 128 -1.77 6.72 -10.34
C ILE A 128 -2.34 6.34 -8.97
N PHE A 129 -3.47 5.64 -8.94
CA PHE A 129 -4.08 5.19 -7.69
C PHE A 129 -3.14 4.29 -6.88
N ILE A 130 -2.51 3.30 -7.53
CA ILE A 130 -1.51 2.43 -6.91
C ILE A 130 -0.32 3.25 -6.40
N GLY A 131 0.17 4.22 -7.18
CA GLY A 131 1.26 5.10 -6.79
C GLY A 131 0.93 5.94 -5.56
N VAL A 132 -0.25 6.56 -5.53
CA VAL A 132 -0.71 7.37 -4.37
C VAL A 132 -0.88 6.49 -3.13
N GLN A 133 -1.49 5.31 -3.27
CA GLN A 133 -1.61 4.36 -2.16
C GLN A 133 -0.25 3.89 -1.64
N ALA A 134 0.67 3.58 -2.55
CA ALA A 134 2.03 3.19 -2.19
C ALA A 134 2.77 4.32 -1.47
N GLN A 135 2.72 5.56 -2.00
CA GLN A 135 3.31 6.72 -1.34
C GLN A 135 2.77 6.87 0.09
N ALA A 136 1.44 6.76 0.25
CA ALA A 136 0.81 6.82 1.56
C ALA A 136 1.33 5.71 2.48
N ARG A 137 1.47 4.47 1.99
CA ARG A 137 2.07 3.37 2.76
C ARG A 137 3.48 3.69 3.20
N GLY A 138 4.34 4.14 2.29
CA GLY A 138 5.72 4.53 2.59
C GLY A 138 5.80 5.63 3.66
N CYS A 139 4.91 6.63 3.59
CA CYS A 139 4.83 7.69 4.59
C CYS A 139 4.44 7.17 5.97
N ILE A 140 3.53 6.18 6.03
CA ILE A 140 3.12 5.61 7.32
C ILE A 140 4.26 4.86 7.99
N VAL A 141 5.05 4.08 7.25
CA VAL A 141 6.18 3.34 7.85
C VAL A 141 7.26 4.32 8.37
N HIS A 142 7.42 5.48 7.74
CA HIS A 142 8.36 6.51 8.16
C HIS A 142 7.80 7.49 9.22
N ASN A 143 6.56 7.31 9.66
CA ASN A 143 5.89 8.21 10.60
C ASN A 143 6.67 8.38 11.92
N ARG A 144 7.29 7.30 12.43
CA ARG A 144 8.13 7.36 13.63
C ARG A 144 9.34 8.28 13.43
N TYR A 145 10.00 8.23 12.28
CA TYR A 145 11.10 9.13 11.95
C TYR A 145 10.67 10.60 11.97
N PHE A 146 9.55 10.94 11.33
CA PHE A 146 9.02 12.32 11.33
C PHE A 146 8.68 12.80 12.74
N GLN A 147 8.14 11.92 13.59
CA GLN A 147 7.90 12.23 15.01
C GLN A 147 9.20 12.47 15.77
N LEU A 148 10.24 11.65 15.54
CA LEU A 148 11.54 11.81 16.17
C LEU A 148 12.22 13.11 15.73
N LYS A 149 12.07 13.52 14.46
CA LYS A 149 12.50 14.84 13.97
C LYS A 149 11.64 15.99 14.50
N ASN A 150 10.46 15.70 15.04
CA ASN A 150 9.45 16.68 15.49
C ASN A 150 9.04 17.62 14.35
N TRP A 151 8.88 17.08 13.14
CA TRP A 151 8.41 17.84 12.00
C TRP A 151 6.91 18.08 12.06
N ASN A 152 6.50 19.27 11.65
CA ASN A 152 5.11 19.65 11.45
C ASN A 152 4.59 19.12 10.10
N ARG A 153 3.27 19.25 9.86
CA ARG A 153 2.63 18.73 8.64
C ARG A 153 3.21 19.34 7.35
N SER A 154 3.58 20.61 7.38
CA SER A 154 4.13 21.30 6.21
C SER A 154 5.52 20.78 5.87
N GLU A 155 6.39 20.66 6.87
CA GLU A 155 7.75 20.12 6.72
C GLU A 155 7.74 18.68 6.21
N VAL A 156 6.83 17.86 6.75
CA VAL A 156 6.65 16.48 6.28
C VAL A 156 6.17 16.44 4.83
N ASN A 157 5.19 17.26 4.46
CA ASN A 157 4.67 17.30 3.09
C ASN A 157 5.74 17.75 2.09
N GLU A 158 6.52 18.77 2.43
CA GLU A 158 7.62 19.26 1.61
C GLU A 158 8.70 18.18 1.43
N TRP A 159 9.07 17.49 2.51
CA TRP A 159 10.01 16.38 2.47
C TRP A 159 9.54 15.24 1.57
N ILE A 160 8.26 14.83 1.70
CA ILE A 160 7.67 13.78 0.88
C ILE A 160 7.59 14.21 -0.58
N TYR A 161 7.25 15.47 -0.85
CA TYR A 161 7.19 16.01 -2.21
C TYR A 161 8.55 15.90 -2.90
N GLN A 162 9.63 16.29 -2.23
CA GLN A 162 10.99 16.19 -2.76
C GLN A 162 11.48 14.75 -2.98
N LYS A 163 10.92 13.78 -2.26
CA LYS A 163 11.33 12.37 -2.27
C LYS A 163 10.22 11.41 -2.71
N ALA A 164 9.24 11.91 -3.46
CA ALA A 164 8.01 11.19 -3.76
C ALA A 164 8.27 9.79 -4.35
N ALA A 165 9.20 9.69 -5.30
CA ALA A 165 9.58 8.42 -5.93
C ALA A 165 10.09 7.38 -4.91
N GLN A 166 10.88 7.80 -3.92
CA GLN A 166 11.42 6.89 -2.89
C GLN A 166 10.31 6.35 -2.00
N TYR A 167 9.36 7.21 -1.59
CA TYR A 167 8.20 6.81 -0.81
C TYR A 167 7.24 5.89 -1.59
N ILE A 168 7.03 6.16 -2.88
CA ILE A 168 6.23 5.29 -3.75
C ILE A 168 6.88 3.91 -3.85
N MET A 169 8.16 3.84 -4.19
CA MET A 169 8.87 2.56 -4.36
C MET A 169 8.92 1.75 -3.07
N PHE A 170 9.26 2.38 -1.95
CA PHE A 170 9.23 1.72 -0.65
C PHE A 170 7.83 1.20 -0.32
N GLY A 171 6.81 2.04 -0.55
CA GLY A 171 5.43 1.67 -0.32
C GLY A 171 4.94 0.50 -1.18
N LEU A 172 5.38 0.41 -2.44
CA LEU A 172 5.07 -0.70 -3.33
C LEU A 172 5.66 -2.01 -2.79
N VAL A 173 6.94 -2.00 -2.45
CA VAL A 173 7.63 -3.18 -1.90
C VAL A 173 7.00 -3.59 -0.56
N ALA A 174 6.78 -2.63 0.33
CA ALA A 174 6.15 -2.88 1.63
C ALA A 174 4.74 -3.48 1.49
N SER A 175 3.94 -2.95 0.56
CA SER A 175 2.59 -3.46 0.30
C SER A 175 2.62 -4.86 -0.32
N ALA A 176 3.58 -5.13 -1.22
CA ALA A 176 3.75 -6.46 -1.80
C ALA A 176 4.13 -7.51 -0.75
N LEU A 177 5.01 -7.17 0.19
CA LEU A 177 5.40 -8.06 1.29
C LEU A 177 4.24 -8.35 2.25
N GLU A 178 3.35 -7.37 2.47
CA GLU A 178 2.22 -7.50 3.40
C GLU A 178 0.94 -8.02 2.75
N MET A 179 0.98 -8.42 1.48
CA MET A 179 -0.20 -8.88 0.75
C MET A 179 -0.74 -10.22 1.27
N VAL A 180 0.14 -11.07 1.81
CA VAL A 180 -0.22 -12.41 2.31
C VAL A 180 -0.66 -12.33 3.78
N PRO A 181 -1.86 -12.81 4.14
CA PRO A 181 -2.37 -12.72 5.51
C PRO A 181 -1.52 -13.55 6.48
N PHE A 182 -1.52 -13.19 7.76
CA PHE A 182 -0.70 -13.73 8.86
C PHE A 182 0.81 -13.49 8.71
N VAL A 183 1.39 -13.74 7.54
CA VAL A 183 2.80 -13.42 7.23
C VAL A 183 3.01 -11.90 7.17
N SER A 184 1.96 -11.15 6.82
CA SER A 184 1.95 -9.69 6.85
C SER A 184 2.40 -9.09 8.20
N ILE A 185 2.07 -9.74 9.33
CA ILE A 185 2.51 -9.29 10.66
C ILE A 185 4.03 -9.30 10.76
N PHE A 186 4.65 -10.40 10.34
CA PHE A 186 6.11 -10.53 10.30
C PHE A 186 6.73 -9.49 9.35
N PHE A 187 6.17 -9.36 8.15
CA PHE A 187 6.65 -8.38 7.18
C PHE A 187 6.46 -6.93 7.62
N THR A 188 5.50 -6.62 8.49
CA THR A 188 5.39 -5.28 9.08
C THR A 188 6.60 -4.96 9.98
N PHE A 189 7.13 -5.92 10.72
CA PHE A 189 8.39 -5.72 11.45
C PHE A 189 9.56 -5.54 10.49
N THR A 190 9.65 -6.37 9.45
CA THR A 190 10.68 -6.23 8.40
C THR A 190 10.63 -4.86 7.71
N ASN A 191 9.44 -4.40 7.34
CA ASN A 191 9.23 -3.07 6.76
C ASN A 191 9.64 -1.96 7.73
N THR A 192 9.35 -2.13 9.03
CA THR A 192 9.73 -1.17 10.07
C THR A 192 11.26 -1.09 10.24
N VAL A 193 11.95 -2.23 10.24
CA VAL A 193 13.42 -2.27 10.24
C VAL A 193 13.98 -1.62 8.99
N GLY A 194 13.44 -1.93 7.81
CA GLY A 194 13.87 -1.32 6.55
C GLY A 194 13.68 0.20 6.52
N ALA A 195 12.56 0.71 7.04
CA ALA A 195 12.33 2.15 7.16
C ALA A 195 13.27 2.81 8.18
N ALA A 196 13.60 2.14 9.28
CA ALA A 196 14.56 2.65 10.25
C ALA A 196 15.98 2.72 9.66
N LEU A 197 16.40 1.71 8.90
CA LEU A 197 17.67 1.75 8.17
C LEU A 197 17.67 2.85 7.11
N TRP A 198 16.56 3.05 6.41
CA TRP A 198 16.43 4.16 5.47
C TRP A 198 16.54 5.53 6.17
N ALA A 199 15.95 5.69 7.35
CA ALA A 199 16.13 6.88 8.17
C ALA A 199 17.60 7.09 8.57
N VAL A 200 18.30 6.03 8.96
CA VAL A 200 19.75 6.06 9.27
C VAL A 200 20.54 6.58 8.06
N ASP A 201 20.25 6.07 6.87
CA ASP A 201 20.92 6.49 5.64
C ASP A 201 20.67 7.97 5.32
N ILE A 202 19.43 8.45 5.52
CA ILE A 202 19.09 9.87 5.36
C ILE A 202 19.91 10.74 6.30
N GLU A 203 20.02 10.37 7.58
CA GLU A 203 20.78 11.14 8.57
C GLU A 203 22.26 11.16 8.24
N HIS A 204 22.83 10.03 7.81
CA HIS A 204 24.22 9.99 7.36
C HIS A 204 24.47 10.89 6.15
N GLN A 205 23.53 10.95 5.19
CA GLN A 205 23.62 11.87 4.06
C GLN A 205 23.55 13.33 4.51
N GLN A 206 22.64 13.67 5.44
CA GLN A 206 22.52 15.03 5.98
C GLN A 206 23.79 15.48 6.72
N LEU A 207 24.42 14.58 7.49
CA LEU A 207 25.68 14.85 8.19
C LEU A 207 26.84 15.08 7.23
N LYS A 208 26.88 14.40 6.08
CA LYS A 208 27.91 14.62 5.05
C LYS A 208 27.76 15.96 4.35
N ILE A 209 26.53 16.43 4.13
CA ILE A 209 26.25 17.72 3.47
C ILE A 209 26.62 18.90 4.39
N LYS A 210 26.60 18.70 5.70
CA LYS A 210 26.90 19.75 6.70
C LYS A 210 28.39 19.89 7.05
N LYS A 211 29.25 18.99 6.55
CA LYS A 211 30.71 19.07 6.67
C LYS A 211 31.31 19.66 5.41
#